data_AF-A0A2H5ZE24-F1
#
_entry.id   AF-A0A2H5ZE24-F1
#
_cell.length_a   1.000
_cell.length_b   1.000
_cell.length_c   1.000
_cell.angle_alpha   90.00
_cell.angle_beta   90.00
_cell.angle_gamma   90.00
#
_symmetry.space_group_name_H-M   'P 1'
#
loop_
_entity.id
_entity.type
_entity.pdbx_description
1 polymer ?
#
loop_
_entity_poly.entity_id
_entity_poly.type
_entity_poly.pdbx_seq_one_letter_code
_entity_poly.pdbx_strand_id
1 'polypeptide(L)'
;MAKVGYAILALAVTLPAFLYAVDWGGVELPFLAPSPTEPPSLALLGTPAPPPEVTLDPAALFAAPEGADPLSPALWQPATQLLAAAGTPAGWTALCRAFGSAAGVERAAAPLTGALACSADPSLLPVQRLAALVLEAKAQLVLWLRAAPGSSSAAVAARQAAIRGACTVLPEARSDGGPAAEACRSALDTSYLEGDPARTLSQLDAAYAALADLIAARDPTIAPEPAFPATP
;
A
#
# COMPACT_ATOMS: atom_id res chain seq x y z
N MET A 1 7.06 37.91 -24.06
CA MET A 1 6.65 37.33 -22.76
C MET A 1 6.64 35.79 -22.83
N ALA A 2 7.81 35.16 -22.98
CA ALA A 2 7.92 33.69 -23.03
C ALA A 2 9.17 33.12 -22.31
N LYS A 3 10.08 34.00 -21.82
CA LYS A 3 11.33 33.56 -21.18
C LYS A 3 11.30 33.56 -19.64
N VAL A 4 10.32 34.24 -19.02
CA VAL A 4 10.21 34.32 -17.55
C VAL A 4 9.53 33.08 -16.95
N GLY A 5 8.61 32.44 -17.67
CA GLY A 5 7.93 31.24 -17.20
C GLY A 5 8.82 29.99 -17.09
N TYR A 6 9.80 29.85 -17.99
CA TYR A 6 10.71 28.69 -17.97
C TYR A 6 11.75 28.76 -16.85
N ALA A 7 12.18 29.95 -16.44
CA ALA A 7 13.15 30.11 -15.36
C ALA A 7 12.56 29.74 -13.98
N ILE A 8 11.29 30.03 -13.74
CA ILE A 8 10.59 29.69 -12.49
C ILE A 8 10.32 28.18 -12.41
N LEU A 9 9.98 27.54 -13.54
CA LEU A 9 9.79 26.09 -13.61
C LEU A 9 11.12 25.33 -13.43
N ALA A 10 12.22 25.83 -14.00
CA ALA A 10 13.54 25.24 -13.81
C ALA A 10 14.05 25.37 -12.36
N LEU A 11 13.76 26.49 -11.69
CA LEU A 11 14.14 26.70 -10.28
C LEU A 11 13.33 25.79 -9.33
N ALA A 12 12.04 25.59 -9.59
CA ALA A 12 11.18 24.72 -8.78
C ALA A 12 11.52 23.22 -8.91
N VAL A 13 12.07 22.80 -10.07
CA VAL A 13 12.41 21.39 -10.34
C VAL A 13 13.83 21.03 -9.89
N THR A 14 14.72 22.02 -9.70
CA THR A 14 16.13 21.76 -9.32
C THR A 14 16.45 22.04 -7.85
N LEU A 15 15.63 22.81 -7.13
CA LEU A 15 15.88 23.13 -5.71
C LEU A 15 15.92 21.91 -4.77
N PRO A 16 15.06 20.88 -4.92
CA PRO A 16 15.11 19.72 -4.02
C PRO A 16 16.37 18.86 -4.24
N ALA A 17 16.95 18.88 -5.44
CA ALA A 17 18.11 18.08 -5.80
C ALA A 17 19.44 18.74 -5.42
N PHE A 18 19.50 20.07 -5.33
CA PHE A 18 20.72 20.80 -4.95
C PHE A 18 21.00 20.77 -3.43
N LEU A 19 19.97 20.55 -2.61
CA LEU A 19 20.13 20.51 -1.15
C LEU A 19 20.59 19.15 -0.60
N TYR A 20 20.62 18.10 -1.42
CA TYR A 20 21.05 16.75 -1.01
C TYR A 20 22.42 16.31 -1.58
N ALA A 21 23.12 17.17 -2.33
CA ALA A 21 24.33 16.76 -3.07
C ALA A 21 25.56 17.66 -2.85
N VAL A 22 25.59 18.51 -1.81
CA VAL A 22 26.79 19.30 -1.51
C VAL A 22 27.37 18.94 -0.15
N ASP A 23 28.44 18.14 -0.18
CA ASP A 23 29.37 17.94 0.91
C ASP A 23 30.23 19.20 1.06
N TRP A 24 29.86 20.07 2.00
CA TRP A 24 30.69 21.20 2.42
C TRP A 24 31.61 20.76 3.54
N GLY A 25 32.63 19.98 3.19
CA GLY A 25 33.80 19.81 4.04
C GLY A 25 34.45 21.16 4.33
N GLY A 26 34.42 21.58 5.59
CA GLY A 26 35.49 22.42 6.17
C GLY A 26 35.40 23.95 6.00
N VAL A 27 34.21 24.56 6.01
CA VAL A 27 34.09 26.02 6.21
C VAL A 27 33.50 26.30 7.59
N GLU A 28 34.36 26.67 8.55
CA GLU A 28 33.93 27.15 9.87
C GLU A 28 33.26 28.53 9.72
N LEU A 29 31.92 28.53 9.80
CA LEU A 29 31.14 29.76 9.91
C LEU A 29 30.98 30.12 11.40
N PRO A 30 31.24 31.38 11.82
CA PRO A 30 31.36 31.80 13.22
C PRO A 30 30.03 31.89 13.99
N PHE A 31 29.02 31.10 13.62
CA PHE A 31 27.70 31.04 14.28
C PHE A 31 27.41 29.69 14.95
N LEU A 32 28.43 28.90 15.23
CA LEU A 32 28.34 27.68 16.05
C LEU A 32 28.04 28.03 17.52
N ALA A 33 26.79 28.38 17.79
CA ALA A 33 26.14 28.05 19.06
C ALA A 33 25.73 26.57 19.03
N PRO A 34 25.72 25.87 20.18
CA PRO A 34 25.24 24.48 20.24
C PRO A 34 23.84 24.40 19.64
N SER A 35 23.60 23.36 18.86
CA SER A 35 22.37 23.07 18.13
C SER A 35 21.13 23.55 18.90
N PRO A 36 20.25 24.38 18.31
CA PRO A 36 18.93 24.53 18.89
C PRO A 36 18.31 23.13 18.89
N THR A 37 17.96 22.66 20.09
CA THR A 37 17.04 21.56 20.36
C THR A 37 15.98 21.53 19.26
N GLU A 38 15.71 20.34 18.72
CA GLU A 38 14.66 20.12 17.72
C GLU A 38 13.47 21.04 18.00
N PRO A 39 12.96 21.79 17.00
CA PRO A 39 11.87 22.70 17.24
C PRO A 39 10.74 21.91 17.93
N PRO A 40 10.15 22.41 19.03
CA PRO A 40 9.17 21.67 19.82
C PRO A 40 7.92 21.25 19.02
N SER A 41 7.76 21.75 17.80
CA SER A 41 6.76 21.31 16.83
C SER A 41 7.01 19.91 16.25
N LEU A 42 8.23 19.36 16.28
CA LEU A 42 8.52 17.98 15.87
C LEU A 42 8.33 16.98 17.03
N ALA A 43 8.56 17.40 18.28
CA ALA A 43 8.17 16.63 19.46
C ALA A 43 6.63 16.54 19.64
N LEU A 44 5.88 17.38 18.91
CA LEU A 44 4.41 17.39 18.85
C LEU A 44 3.83 16.52 17.75
N LEU A 45 4.65 15.98 16.84
CA LEU A 45 4.31 14.77 16.12
C LEU A 45 4.44 13.65 17.14
N GLY A 46 3.38 13.46 17.94
CA GLY A 46 3.31 12.38 18.92
C GLY A 46 3.79 11.06 18.31
N THR A 47 4.29 10.17 19.15
CA THR A 47 4.62 8.79 18.79
C THR A 47 3.55 8.29 17.81
N PRO A 48 3.92 7.75 16.62
CA PRO A 48 2.95 7.28 15.65
C PRO A 48 1.92 6.45 16.39
N ALA A 49 0.64 6.81 16.24
CA ALA A 49 -0.44 6.15 16.96
C ALA A 49 -0.25 4.64 16.81
N PRO A 50 -0.38 3.86 17.91
CA PRO A 50 -0.30 2.42 17.81
C PRO A 50 -1.29 1.95 16.74
N PRO A 51 -0.95 0.93 15.95
CA PRO A 51 -1.85 0.41 14.95
C PRO A 51 -3.20 0.10 15.62
N PRO A 52 -4.32 0.40 14.96
CA PRO A 52 -5.62 0.24 15.59
C PRO A 52 -5.80 -1.23 15.99
N GLU A 53 -6.26 -1.47 17.21
CA GLU A 53 -6.62 -2.80 17.70
C GLU A 53 -7.91 -3.24 17.02
N VAL A 54 -7.77 -3.73 15.79
CA VAL A 54 -8.89 -4.14 14.95
C VAL A 54 -8.92 -5.66 14.88
N THR A 55 -10.03 -6.25 15.33
CA THR A 55 -10.30 -7.66 15.11
C THR A 55 -10.79 -7.84 13.68
N LEU A 56 -9.94 -8.42 12.83
CA LEU A 56 -10.26 -8.83 11.47
C LEU A 56 -10.04 -10.34 11.37
N ASP A 57 -10.94 -11.05 10.70
CA ASP A 57 -10.69 -12.40 10.20
C ASP A 57 -10.31 -12.29 8.70
N PRO A 58 -9.02 -12.40 8.34
CA PRO A 58 -8.59 -12.25 6.96
C PRO A 58 -9.13 -13.36 6.05
N ALA A 59 -9.43 -14.55 6.58
CA ALA A 59 -9.98 -15.62 5.76
C ALA A 59 -11.39 -15.27 5.25
N ALA A 60 -12.20 -14.62 6.10
CA ALA A 60 -13.54 -14.17 5.74
C ALA A 60 -13.57 -13.13 4.60
N LEU A 61 -12.46 -12.42 4.32
CA LEU A 61 -12.36 -11.50 3.18
C LEU A 61 -12.35 -12.20 1.81
N PHE A 62 -11.94 -13.46 1.78
CA PHE A 62 -11.78 -14.26 0.56
C PHE A 62 -12.79 -15.41 0.48
N ALA A 63 -13.19 -15.94 1.62
CA ALA A 63 -14.19 -16.99 1.75
C ALA A 63 -15.14 -16.65 2.90
N ALA A 64 -16.20 -15.92 2.59
CA ALA A 64 -17.21 -15.58 3.58
C ALA A 64 -17.87 -16.87 4.12
N PRO A 65 -18.13 -16.95 5.44
CA PRO A 65 -18.86 -18.07 6.03
C PRO A 65 -20.22 -18.29 5.36
N GLU A 66 -20.72 -19.52 5.38
CA GLU A 66 -22.02 -19.84 4.82
C GLU A 66 -23.13 -18.96 5.44
N GLY A 67 -23.93 -18.33 4.60
CA GLY A 67 -25.00 -17.41 5.02
C GLY A 67 -24.54 -16.00 5.41
N ALA A 68 -23.23 -15.70 5.39
CA ALA A 68 -22.73 -14.34 5.59
C ALA A 68 -22.77 -13.52 4.29
N ASP A 69 -23.04 -12.22 4.40
CA ASP A 69 -22.93 -11.30 3.26
C ASP A 69 -21.44 -10.97 3.02
N PRO A 70 -20.83 -11.41 1.90
CA PRO A 70 -19.42 -11.18 1.60
C PRO A 70 -19.10 -9.70 1.39
N LEU A 71 -20.10 -8.85 1.19
CA LEU A 71 -19.96 -7.41 0.98
C LEU A 71 -20.43 -6.61 2.21
N SER A 72 -20.57 -7.24 3.37
CA SER A 72 -21.02 -6.56 4.60
C SER A 72 -20.01 -5.48 5.05
N PRO A 73 -20.45 -4.25 5.38
CA PRO A 73 -19.57 -3.23 5.95
C PRO A 73 -18.85 -3.68 7.22
N ALA A 74 -19.47 -4.56 8.02
CA ALA A 74 -18.86 -5.08 9.25
C ALA A 74 -17.59 -5.90 8.99
N LEU A 75 -17.46 -6.49 7.80
CA LEU A 75 -16.27 -7.21 7.36
C LEU A 75 -15.20 -6.25 6.81
N TRP A 76 -15.62 -5.33 5.93
CA TRP A 76 -14.69 -4.50 5.16
C TRP A 76 -14.18 -3.25 5.89
N GLN A 77 -14.94 -2.70 6.84
CA GLN A 77 -14.52 -1.52 7.59
C GLN A 77 -13.29 -1.80 8.48
N PRO A 78 -13.24 -2.90 9.26
CA PRO A 78 -12.02 -3.37 9.91
C PRO A 78 -10.83 -3.53 8.96
N ALA A 79 -11.06 -4.14 7.78
CA ALA A 79 -10.02 -4.37 6.79
C ALA A 79 -9.41 -3.05 6.29
N THR A 80 -10.23 -2.04 5.97
CA THR A 80 -9.72 -0.73 5.54
C THR A 80 -8.85 -0.04 6.59
N GLN A 81 -9.17 -0.16 7.88
CA GLN A 81 -8.39 0.45 8.95
C GLN A 81 -7.00 -0.20 9.07
N LEU A 82 -6.96 -1.54 9.01
CA LEU A 82 -5.70 -2.28 9.07
C LEU A 82 -4.84 -2.04 7.82
N LEU A 83 -5.44 -2.03 6.63
CA LEU A 83 -4.74 -1.75 5.37
C LEU A 83 -4.21 -0.31 5.32
N ALA A 84 -4.98 0.68 5.79
CA ALA A 84 -4.51 2.06 5.86
C ALA A 84 -3.32 2.23 6.83
N ALA A 85 -3.34 1.54 7.97
CA ALA A 85 -2.24 1.57 8.95
C ALA A 85 -0.94 0.97 8.38
N ALA A 86 -1.04 0.05 7.42
CA ALA A 86 0.08 -0.63 6.77
C ALA A 86 1.01 0.30 5.96
N GLY A 87 0.66 1.58 5.81
CA GLY A 87 1.57 2.62 5.33
C GLY A 87 2.77 2.91 6.25
N THR A 88 2.74 2.43 7.50
CA THR A 88 3.84 2.56 8.47
C THR A 88 4.52 1.21 8.73
N PRO A 89 5.79 1.15 9.18
CA PRO A 89 6.44 -0.11 9.53
C PRO A 89 5.72 -0.91 10.63
N ALA A 90 5.20 -0.21 11.65
CA ALA A 90 4.45 -0.83 12.73
C ALA A 90 3.11 -1.40 12.24
N GLY A 91 2.37 -0.64 11.44
CA GLY A 91 1.12 -1.11 10.86
C GLY A 91 1.32 -2.22 9.83
N TRP A 92 2.42 -2.20 9.06
CA TRP A 92 2.76 -3.30 8.15
C TRP A 92 3.03 -4.60 8.91
N THR A 93 3.76 -4.51 10.02
CA THR A 93 4.00 -5.64 10.91
C THR A 93 2.69 -6.20 11.49
N ALA A 94 1.77 -5.32 11.90
CA ALA A 94 0.45 -5.74 12.38
C ALA A 94 -0.37 -6.44 11.29
N LEU A 95 -0.42 -5.86 10.07
CA LEU A 95 -1.09 -6.43 8.91
C LEU A 95 -0.53 -7.82 8.60
N CYS A 96 0.80 -7.96 8.50
CA CYS A 96 1.41 -9.20 8.06
C CYS A 96 1.26 -10.33 9.08
N ARG A 97 1.23 -10.02 10.38
CA ARG A 97 0.91 -11.01 11.42
C ARG A 97 -0.55 -11.47 11.34
N ALA A 98 -1.49 -10.55 11.13
CA ALA A 98 -2.91 -10.91 11.00
C ALA A 98 -3.15 -11.82 9.79
N PHE A 99 -2.60 -11.48 8.63
CA PHE A 99 -2.73 -12.30 7.42
C PHE A 99 -1.92 -13.60 7.50
N GLY A 100 -0.75 -13.59 8.16
CA GLY A 100 0.07 -14.77 8.38
C GLY A 100 -0.60 -15.82 9.28
N SER A 101 -1.27 -15.40 10.35
CA SER A 101 -2.00 -16.34 11.22
C SER A 101 -3.15 -17.02 10.49
N ALA A 102 -3.81 -16.33 9.56
CA ALA A 102 -4.90 -16.88 8.74
C ALA A 102 -4.41 -17.80 7.60
N ALA A 103 -3.23 -17.54 7.05
CA ALA A 103 -2.65 -18.35 5.97
C ALA A 103 -1.96 -19.63 6.47
N GLY A 104 -1.48 -19.64 7.72
CA GLY A 104 -0.71 -20.75 8.28
C GLY A 104 0.78 -20.62 7.97
N VAL A 105 1.50 -21.74 7.87
CA VAL A 105 2.96 -21.75 7.62
C VAL A 105 3.31 -21.74 6.13
N GLU A 106 2.43 -22.24 5.28
CA GLU A 106 2.64 -22.37 3.84
C GLU A 106 1.82 -21.33 3.07
N ARG A 107 2.49 -20.30 2.55
CA ARG A 107 1.87 -19.27 1.70
C ARG A 107 1.22 -19.90 0.47
N ALA A 108 1.84 -20.92 -0.12
CA ALA A 108 1.34 -21.59 -1.32
C ALA A 108 0.03 -22.37 -1.09
N ALA A 109 -0.26 -22.81 0.14
CA ALA A 109 -1.50 -23.51 0.47
C ALA A 109 -2.70 -22.56 0.60
N ALA A 110 -2.44 -21.29 0.93
CA ALA A 110 -3.44 -20.24 1.08
C ALA A 110 -2.94 -18.92 0.47
N PRO A 111 -2.78 -18.84 -0.87
CA PRO A 111 -2.10 -17.72 -1.52
C PRO A 111 -2.79 -16.37 -1.25
N LEU A 112 -4.13 -16.33 -1.21
CA LEU A 112 -4.88 -15.08 -1.01
C LEU A 112 -4.60 -14.43 0.35
N THR A 113 -4.69 -15.17 1.45
CA THR A 113 -4.32 -14.65 2.77
C THR A 113 -2.80 -14.52 2.90
N GLY A 114 -2.06 -15.46 2.32
CA GLY A 114 -0.61 -15.48 2.38
C GLY A 114 0.08 -14.33 1.63
N ALA A 115 -0.56 -13.70 0.64
CA ALA A 115 -0.01 -12.58 -0.11
C ALA A 115 0.45 -11.41 0.79
N LEU A 116 -0.30 -11.15 1.86
CA LEU A 116 0.00 -10.09 2.83
C LEU A 116 0.69 -10.62 4.10
N ALA A 117 0.92 -11.92 4.23
CA ALA A 117 1.68 -12.51 5.33
C ALA A 117 3.16 -12.13 5.28
N CYS A 118 3.83 -12.12 6.43
CA CYS A 118 5.20 -11.64 6.54
C CYS A 118 6.16 -12.43 5.62
N SER A 119 7.00 -11.72 4.88
CA SER A 119 8.02 -12.26 3.98
C SER A 119 9.41 -12.03 4.57
N ALA A 120 10.30 -13.02 4.44
CA ALA A 120 11.72 -12.88 4.76
C ALA A 120 12.51 -12.22 3.61
N ASP A 121 11.93 -12.16 2.41
CA ASP A 121 12.53 -11.49 1.25
C ASP A 121 12.05 -10.01 1.19
N PRO A 122 12.93 -9.03 1.48
CA PRO A 122 12.58 -7.61 1.41
C PRO A 122 12.30 -7.13 -0.03
N SER A 123 12.73 -7.86 -1.06
CA SER A 123 12.44 -7.54 -2.46
C SER A 123 10.98 -7.75 -2.83
N LEU A 124 10.23 -8.55 -2.05
CA LEU A 124 8.80 -8.75 -2.25
C LEU A 124 7.93 -7.64 -1.65
N LEU A 125 8.47 -6.85 -0.72
CA LEU A 125 7.70 -5.81 -0.03
C LEU A 125 6.96 -4.85 -0.99
N PRO A 126 7.55 -4.38 -2.12
CA PRO A 126 6.82 -3.57 -3.10
C PRO A 126 5.62 -4.29 -3.73
N VAL A 127 5.75 -5.58 -4.05
CA VAL A 127 4.67 -6.40 -4.62
C VAL A 127 3.57 -6.65 -3.59
N GLN A 128 3.94 -6.94 -2.34
CA GLN A 128 2.99 -7.10 -1.24
C GLN A 128 2.24 -5.79 -0.94
N ARG A 129 2.92 -4.64 -0.99
CA ARG A 129 2.29 -3.32 -0.85
C ARG A 129 1.32 -3.02 -1.99
N LEU A 130 1.65 -3.42 -3.22
CA LEU A 130 0.71 -3.34 -4.34
C LEU A 130 -0.54 -4.20 -4.07
N ALA A 131 -0.37 -5.44 -3.62
CA ALA A 131 -1.50 -6.30 -3.25
C ALA A 131 -2.37 -5.67 -2.14
N ALA A 132 -1.76 -5.05 -1.13
CA ALA A 132 -2.48 -4.34 -0.06
C ALA A 132 -3.30 -3.16 -0.61
N LEU A 133 -2.75 -2.38 -1.54
CA LEU A 133 -3.46 -1.28 -2.20
C LEU A 133 -4.65 -1.78 -3.05
N VAL A 134 -4.48 -2.91 -3.76
CA VAL A 134 -5.58 -3.53 -4.53
C VAL A 134 -6.71 -3.98 -3.60
N LEU A 135 -6.36 -4.65 -2.49
CA LEU A 135 -7.35 -5.07 -1.50
C LEU A 135 -8.03 -3.87 -0.83
N GLU A 136 -7.29 -2.78 -0.57
CA GLU A 136 -7.85 -1.55 -0.02
C GLU A 136 -8.80 -0.88 -1.03
N ALA A 137 -8.47 -0.85 -2.33
CA ALA A 137 -9.36 -0.35 -3.37
C ALA A 137 -10.66 -1.16 -3.44
N LYS A 138 -10.58 -2.50 -3.35
CA LYS A 138 -11.75 -3.38 -3.24
C LYS A 138 -12.58 -3.02 -2.02
N ALA A 139 -11.95 -2.91 -0.85
CA ALA A 139 -12.63 -2.58 0.38
C ALA A 139 -13.37 -1.23 0.31
N GLN A 140 -12.74 -0.20 -0.26
CA GLN A 140 -13.37 1.11 -0.47
C GLN A 140 -14.56 1.03 -1.43
N LEU A 141 -14.46 0.24 -2.51
CA LEU A 141 -15.55 0.04 -3.46
C LEU A 141 -16.73 -0.67 -2.78
N VAL A 142 -16.47 -1.73 -2.02
CA VAL A 142 -17.52 -2.45 -1.27
C VAL A 142 -18.22 -1.52 -0.28
N LEU A 143 -17.46 -0.76 0.51
CA LEU A 143 -18.04 0.18 1.47
C LEU A 143 -18.90 1.25 0.78
N TRP A 144 -18.45 1.78 -0.37
CA TRP A 144 -19.21 2.75 -1.14
C TRP A 144 -20.50 2.16 -1.72
N LEU A 145 -20.47 0.94 -2.25
CA LEU A 145 -21.66 0.24 -2.75
C LEU A 145 -22.70 -0.03 -1.66
N ARG A 146 -22.25 -0.13 -0.40
CA ARG A 146 -23.12 -0.29 0.77
C ARG A 146 -23.45 1.02 1.48
N ALA A 147 -23.08 2.16 0.90
CA ALA A 147 -23.27 3.49 1.48
C ALA A 147 -22.75 3.61 2.93
N ALA A 148 -21.64 2.93 3.24
CA ALA A 148 -21.04 2.96 4.57
C ALA A 148 -20.48 4.36 4.90
N PRO A 149 -20.48 4.79 6.17
CA PRO A 149 -19.94 6.09 6.57
C PRO A 149 -18.47 6.26 6.15
N GLY A 150 -18.13 7.43 5.60
CA GLY A 150 -16.76 7.76 5.18
C GLY A 150 -16.33 7.13 3.84
N SER A 151 -17.19 6.37 3.18
CA SER A 151 -16.93 5.80 1.85
C SER A 151 -17.34 6.76 0.73
N SER A 152 -16.64 6.70 -0.41
CA SER A 152 -16.98 7.48 -1.60
C SER A 152 -16.29 6.92 -2.85
N SER A 153 -16.80 7.26 -4.04
CA SER A 153 -16.11 7.00 -5.30
C SER A 153 -14.73 7.69 -5.37
N ALA A 154 -14.55 8.83 -4.68
CA ALA A 154 -13.27 9.51 -4.55
C ALA A 154 -12.26 8.70 -3.72
N ALA A 155 -12.70 7.97 -2.70
CA ALA A 155 -11.83 7.08 -1.92
C ALA A 155 -11.33 5.90 -2.78
N VAL A 156 -12.20 5.33 -3.63
CA VAL A 156 -11.81 4.31 -4.62
C VAL A 156 -10.78 4.88 -5.60
N ALA A 157 -11.06 6.04 -6.19
CA ALA A 157 -10.17 6.69 -7.15
C ALA A 157 -8.80 7.06 -6.54
N ALA A 158 -8.76 7.48 -5.26
CA ALA A 158 -7.52 7.76 -4.56
C ALA A 158 -6.64 6.51 -4.44
N ARG A 159 -7.22 5.34 -4.17
CA ARG A 159 -6.48 4.07 -4.12
C ARG A 159 -6.02 3.63 -5.48
N GLN A 160 -6.84 3.78 -6.52
CA GLN A 160 -6.42 3.53 -7.90
C GLN A 160 -5.28 4.47 -8.35
N ALA A 161 -5.24 5.71 -7.87
CA ALA A 161 -4.11 6.60 -8.11
C ALA A 161 -2.82 6.11 -7.42
N ALA A 162 -2.92 5.61 -6.19
CA ALA A 162 -1.79 5.00 -5.48
C ALA A 162 -1.29 3.72 -6.18
N ILE A 163 -2.22 2.86 -6.64
CA ILE A 163 -1.92 1.67 -7.44
C ILE A 163 -1.17 2.05 -8.72
N ARG A 164 -1.65 3.08 -9.45
CA ARG A 164 -0.96 3.59 -10.64
C ARG A 164 0.47 4.00 -10.32
N GLY A 165 0.70 4.71 -9.21
CA GLY A 165 2.03 5.10 -8.76
C GLY A 165 2.93 3.91 -8.38
N ALA A 166 2.37 2.89 -7.73
CA ALA A 166 3.12 1.66 -7.41
C ALA A 166 3.51 0.89 -8.68
N CYS A 167 2.59 0.76 -9.64
CA CYS A 167 2.81 0.07 -10.91
C CYS A 167 3.88 0.74 -11.79
N THR A 168 4.04 2.06 -11.75
CA THR A 168 5.07 2.74 -12.55
C THR A 168 6.49 2.51 -12.03
N VAL A 169 6.65 2.31 -10.72
CA VAL A 169 7.97 2.09 -10.10
C VAL A 169 8.34 0.61 -10.02
N LEU A 170 7.35 -0.30 -10.00
CA LEU A 170 7.59 -1.74 -9.91
C LEU A 170 8.18 -2.31 -11.22
N PRO A 171 9.39 -2.87 -11.23
CA PRO A 171 10.00 -3.45 -12.44
C PRO A 171 9.15 -4.57 -13.05
N GLU A 172 8.57 -5.44 -12.23
CA GLU A 172 7.74 -6.57 -12.65
C GLU A 172 6.44 -6.15 -13.36
N ALA A 173 5.96 -4.93 -13.09
CA ALA A 173 4.79 -4.38 -13.76
C ALA A 173 5.13 -3.72 -15.12
N ARG A 174 6.42 -3.51 -15.42
CA ARG A 174 6.90 -2.88 -16.66
C ARG A 174 7.19 -3.87 -17.78
N SER A 175 7.31 -5.16 -17.48
CA SER A 175 7.42 -6.20 -18.51
C SER A 175 6.07 -6.43 -19.16
N ASP A 176 5.97 -6.19 -20.47
CA ASP A 176 4.75 -6.43 -21.25
C ASP A 176 4.27 -7.87 -21.08
N GLY A 177 3.02 -8.04 -20.64
CA GLY A 177 2.34 -9.34 -20.55
C GLY A 177 2.66 -10.18 -19.30
N GLY A 178 3.43 -9.66 -18.34
CA GLY A 178 3.67 -10.35 -17.06
C GLY A 178 2.47 -10.31 -16.10
N PRO A 179 2.39 -11.22 -15.11
CA PRO A 179 1.27 -11.28 -14.16
C PRO A 179 1.10 -10.01 -13.33
N ALA A 180 2.19 -9.34 -12.95
CA ALA A 180 2.13 -8.05 -12.26
C ALA A 180 1.64 -6.92 -13.18
N ALA A 181 2.00 -6.93 -14.47
CA ALA A 181 1.49 -5.97 -15.44
C ALA A 181 -0.02 -6.14 -15.66
N GLU A 182 -0.51 -7.38 -15.74
CA GLU A 182 -1.94 -7.67 -15.85
C GLU A 182 -2.70 -7.24 -14.59
N ALA A 183 -2.18 -7.58 -13.40
CA ALA A 183 -2.77 -7.13 -12.15
C ALA A 183 -2.88 -5.60 -12.08
N CYS A 184 -1.85 -4.88 -12.53
CA CYS A 184 -1.87 -3.42 -12.63
C CYS A 184 -2.95 -2.91 -13.60
N ARG A 185 -3.18 -3.57 -14.74
CA ARG A 185 -4.27 -3.19 -15.67
C ARG A 185 -5.64 -3.43 -15.04
N SER A 186 -5.88 -4.62 -14.50
CA SER A 186 -7.15 -5.00 -13.88
C SER A 186 -7.48 -4.12 -12.66
N ALA A 187 -6.50 -3.81 -11.81
CA ALA A 187 -6.71 -2.98 -10.63
C ALA A 187 -7.12 -1.53 -10.94
N LEU A 188 -6.87 -1.07 -12.16
CA LEU A 188 -7.21 0.27 -12.64
C LEU A 188 -8.52 0.31 -13.43
N ASP A 189 -9.32 -0.77 -13.43
CA ASP A 189 -10.67 -0.76 -14.02
C ASP A 189 -11.56 0.30 -13.36
N THR A 190 -12.24 1.11 -14.18
CA THR A 190 -13.11 2.20 -13.71
C THR A 190 -14.57 1.99 -14.10
N SER A 191 -14.98 0.76 -14.43
CA SER A 191 -16.34 0.44 -14.90
C SER A 191 -17.43 0.82 -13.88
N TYR A 192 -17.08 0.90 -12.60
CA TYR A 192 -17.95 1.42 -11.54
C TYR A 192 -18.43 2.86 -11.78
N LEU A 193 -17.66 3.69 -12.50
CA LEU A 193 -18.06 5.06 -12.88
C LEU A 193 -19.13 5.06 -13.98
N GLU A 194 -19.22 3.97 -14.73
CA GLU A 194 -20.18 3.77 -15.82
C GLU A 194 -21.41 2.96 -15.36
N GLY A 195 -21.51 2.66 -14.05
CA GLY A 195 -22.62 1.91 -13.47
C GLY A 195 -22.43 0.39 -13.43
N ASP A 196 -21.22 -0.11 -13.72
CA ASP A 196 -20.88 -1.54 -13.60
C ASP A 196 -19.82 -1.80 -12.51
N PRO A 197 -20.20 -1.67 -11.22
CA PRO A 197 -19.28 -1.93 -10.11
C PRO A 197 -18.96 -3.43 -9.94
N ALA A 198 -19.80 -4.32 -10.46
CA ALA A 198 -19.57 -5.77 -10.39
C ALA A 198 -18.34 -6.15 -11.23
N ARG A 199 -18.18 -5.55 -12.40
CA ARG A 199 -16.96 -5.67 -13.21
C ARG A 199 -15.73 -5.12 -12.51
N THR A 200 -15.81 -3.95 -11.87
CA THR A 200 -14.64 -3.42 -11.14
C THR A 200 -14.27 -4.32 -9.96
N LEU A 201 -15.24 -4.87 -9.23
CA LEU A 201 -14.98 -5.85 -8.16
C LEU A 201 -14.28 -7.10 -8.69
N SER A 202 -14.76 -7.68 -9.79
CA SER A 202 -14.13 -8.88 -10.37
C SER A 202 -12.72 -8.62 -10.88
N GLN A 203 -12.46 -7.43 -11.41
CA GLN A 203 -11.11 -7.03 -11.84
C GLN A 203 -10.16 -6.82 -10.66
N LEU A 204 -10.63 -6.25 -9.56
CA LEU A 204 -9.84 -6.13 -8.32
C LEU A 204 -9.53 -7.50 -7.71
N ASP A 205 -10.49 -8.43 -7.75
CA ASP A 205 -10.29 -9.82 -7.33
C ASP A 205 -9.24 -10.54 -8.19
N ALA A 206 -9.37 -10.42 -9.52
CA ALA A 206 -8.39 -10.98 -10.45
C ALA A 206 -6.98 -10.39 -10.25
N ALA A 207 -6.89 -9.07 -10.07
CA ALA A 207 -5.62 -8.40 -9.80
C ALA A 207 -4.97 -8.89 -8.49
N TYR A 208 -5.76 -9.00 -7.42
CA TYR A 208 -5.24 -9.47 -6.14
C TYR A 208 -4.81 -10.94 -6.21
N ALA A 209 -5.61 -11.80 -6.84
CA ALA A 209 -5.28 -13.22 -7.03
C ALA A 209 -3.98 -13.40 -7.84
N ALA A 210 -3.81 -12.65 -8.93
CA ALA A 210 -2.58 -12.71 -9.73
C ALA A 210 -1.33 -12.28 -8.93
N LEU A 211 -1.45 -11.25 -8.09
CA LEU A 211 -0.37 -10.84 -7.19
C LEU A 211 -0.11 -11.88 -6.10
N ALA A 212 -1.16 -12.47 -5.54
CA ALA A 212 -1.07 -13.51 -4.52
C ALA A 212 -0.31 -14.75 -5.05
N ASP A 213 -0.64 -15.21 -6.26
CA ASP A 213 0.05 -16.33 -6.91
C ASP A 213 1.51 -16.00 -7.21
N LEU A 214 1.79 -14.77 -7.67
CA LEU A 214 3.16 -14.31 -7.92
C LEU A 214 4.00 -14.29 -6.63
N ILE A 215 3.43 -13.80 -5.53
CA ILE A 215 4.11 -13.76 -4.22
C ILE A 215 4.32 -15.18 -3.70
N ALA A 216 3.30 -16.04 -3.74
CA ALA A 216 3.40 -17.43 -3.30
C ALA A 216 4.42 -18.25 -4.09
N ALA A 217 4.56 -17.98 -5.39
CA ALA A 217 5.57 -18.62 -6.23
C ALA A 217 7.01 -18.18 -5.88
N ARG A 218 7.20 -16.93 -5.45
CA ARG A 218 8.52 -16.37 -5.11
C ARG A 218 8.95 -16.65 -3.67
N ASP A 219 8.01 -16.61 -2.75
CA ASP A 219 8.21 -16.96 -1.35
C ASP A 219 7.07 -17.91 -0.93
N PRO A 220 7.26 -19.23 -0.94
CA PRO A 220 6.20 -20.18 -0.61
C PRO A 220 5.95 -20.32 0.89
N THR A 221 6.82 -19.75 1.74
CA THR A 221 6.79 -19.92 3.20
C THR A 221 6.57 -18.61 3.94
N ILE A 222 5.83 -18.64 5.04
CA ILE A 222 5.58 -17.42 5.83
C ILE A 222 6.69 -17.24 6.86
N ALA A 223 7.26 -16.05 6.89
CA ALA A 223 8.27 -15.66 7.87
C ALA A 223 7.62 -15.27 9.21
N PRO A 224 8.33 -15.43 10.35
CA PRO A 224 7.82 -15.00 11.65
C PRO A 224 7.72 -13.46 11.76
N GLU A 225 8.58 -12.73 11.04
CA GLU A 225 8.63 -11.27 11.02
C GLU A 225 8.87 -10.75 9.59
N PRO A 226 8.39 -9.55 9.25
CA PRO A 226 8.62 -8.96 7.94
C PRO A 226 10.07 -8.47 7.81
N ALA A 227 10.72 -8.79 6.69
CA ALA A 227 11.97 -8.15 6.31
C ALA A 227 11.70 -6.77 5.68
N PHE A 228 12.38 -5.74 6.19
CA PHE A 228 12.42 -4.43 5.55
C PHE A 228 13.74 -4.26 4.79
N PRO A 229 13.74 -3.57 3.64
CA PRO A 229 15.00 -3.20 2.99
C PRO A 229 15.84 -2.38 3.96
N ALA A 230 17.15 -2.66 4.01
CA ALA A 230 18.07 -1.88 4.83
C ALA A 230 17.96 -0.39 4.46
N THR A 231 17.76 0.46 5.45
CA THR A 231 17.88 1.91 5.28
C THR A 231 19.33 2.20 4.90
N PRO A 232 19.60 2.83 3.74
CA PRO A 232 20.96 3.23 3.36
C PRO A 232 21.54 4.27 4.33
#